data_AF-A0A4R4U088-F1
#
_entry.id   AF-A0A4R4U088-F1
#
_cell.length_a   1.000
_cell.length_b   1.000
_cell.length_c   1.000
_cell.angle_alpha   90.00
_cell.angle_beta   90.00
_cell.angle_gamma   90.00
#
_symmetry.space_group_name_H-M   'P 1'
#
loop_
_entity.id
_entity.type
_entity.pdbx_description
1 polymer ?
#
loop_
_entity_poly.entity_id
_entity_poly.type
_entity_poly.pdbx_seq_one_letter_code
_entity_poly.pdbx_strand_id
1 'polypeptide(L)'
;MIEASDTGSTEAGREGRGRDFWPADESGRKRPSPKLLLGAAAALAAVVVAVVAVLVFTGGEDAPAAKTALPTAYTPDFNGEGFAEIASRSADARAITEGEAASAKELKAGAHSFKLAESELTGDCKSATWGARLQGDLAKFGCSQIVRSAYVSADKKYVGQFFVINMETVEGVKQILRDLQRETGAGWVTPLNPPGVPAFGAGFSAAYAKTYGHYAVITWVERAGGDKSTTLNELIDVSLVIEGAADFLYGRLDLASGTGAGQ
;
A
#
# COMPACT_ATOMS: atom_id res chain seq x y z
N MET A 1 18.35 56.07 1.39
CA MET A 1 18.81 57.19 0.56
C MET A 1 19.31 56.54 -0.73
N ILE A 2 18.44 56.40 -1.74
CA ILE A 2 18.15 57.39 -2.81
C ILE A 2 18.96 57.04 -4.08
N GLU A 3 18.18 56.72 -5.13
CA GLU A 3 18.35 56.99 -6.58
C GLU A 3 19.55 56.40 -7.33
N ALA A 4 19.41 55.67 -8.44
CA ALA A 4 18.67 55.88 -9.69
C ALA A 4 19.26 56.96 -10.61
N SER A 5 19.69 56.49 -11.79
CA SER A 5 19.77 57.17 -13.09
C SER A 5 20.80 58.30 -13.28
N ASP A 6 21.64 58.21 -14.31
CA ASP A 6 21.36 58.77 -15.65
C ASP A 6 22.63 58.82 -16.53
N THR A 7 22.41 59.12 -17.80
CA THR A 7 23.27 59.71 -18.84
C THR A 7 23.69 58.80 -20.00
N GLY A 8 23.11 59.11 -21.16
CA GLY A 8 23.41 58.50 -22.44
C GLY A 8 24.30 59.34 -23.36
N SER A 9 24.27 58.90 -24.62
CA SER A 9 24.59 59.63 -25.86
C SER A 9 26.07 59.83 -26.23
N THR A 10 26.52 59.19 -27.31
CA THR A 10 26.56 59.82 -28.66
C THR A 10 27.11 58.86 -29.74
N GLU A 11 26.56 59.03 -30.94
CA GLU A 11 26.85 58.35 -32.20
C GLU A 11 28.24 58.69 -32.77
N ALA A 12 28.82 57.79 -33.58
CA ALA A 12 29.08 57.99 -35.01
C ALA A 12 30.12 56.99 -35.55
N GLY A 13 29.81 56.38 -36.70
CA GLY A 13 30.74 55.55 -37.46
C GLY A 13 30.04 54.79 -38.58
N ARG A 14 29.69 55.49 -39.65
CA ARG A 14 29.04 54.95 -40.85
C ARG A 14 30.05 54.90 -42.00
N GLU A 15 30.28 53.72 -42.56
CA GLU A 15 30.68 53.38 -43.95
C GLU A 15 31.19 51.94 -43.93
N GLY A 16 30.87 50.99 -44.81
CA GLY A 16 30.07 50.96 -46.02
C GLY A 16 30.37 49.62 -46.72
N ARG A 17 29.44 49.19 -47.58
CA ARG A 17 29.59 48.20 -48.66
C ARG A 17 29.78 46.71 -48.30
N GLY A 18 28.67 45.98 -48.46
CA GLY A 18 28.55 44.98 -49.53
C GLY A 18 28.95 43.54 -49.20
N ARG A 19 27.94 42.69 -48.98
CA ARG A 19 27.49 41.64 -49.92
C ARG A 19 26.48 40.74 -49.22
N ASP A 20 25.31 40.68 -49.83
CA ASP A 20 24.16 39.89 -49.44
C ASP A 20 24.42 38.40 -49.70
N PHE A 21 24.19 37.55 -48.69
CA PHE A 21 23.95 36.12 -48.86
C PHE A 21 22.73 35.73 -48.03
N TRP A 22 21.54 36.06 -48.55
CA TRP A 22 20.29 35.47 -48.12
C TRP A 22 19.48 35.13 -49.38
N PRO A 23 18.93 33.90 -49.49
CA PRO A 23 18.13 33.52 -50.63
C PRO A 23 16.82 34.31 -50.67
N ALA A 24 16.42 34.67 -51.89
CA ALA A 24 15.21 35.41 -52.20
C ALA A 24 13.96 34.73 -51.63
N ASP A 25 13.13 35.51 -50.94
CA ASP A 25 11.79 35.11 -50.53
C ASP A 25 10.86 35.30 -51.74
N GLU A 26 10.51 34.20 -52.39
CA GLU A 26 9.51 34.21 -53.45
C GLU A 26 8.12 34.51 -52.86
N SER A 27 7.52 35.54 -53.45
CA SER A 27 6.15 35.99 -53.26
C SER A 27 5.11 34.86 -53.29
N GLY A 28 4.16 34.94 -52.36
CA GLY A 28 2.77 34.58 -52.66
C GLY A 28 2.11 33.52 -51.78
N ARG A 29 1.98 33.77 -50.48
CA ARG A 29 0.99 33.03 -49.66
C ARG A 29 -0.22 33.91 -49.36
N LYS A 30 -1.28 33.70 -50.16
CA LYS A 30 -2.62 34.26 -49.92
C LYS A 30 -3.01 33.99 -48.47
N ARG A 31 -3.21 35.04 -47.67
CA ARG A 31 -3.76 34.95 -46.32
C ARG A 31 -5.15 34.28 -46.43
N PRO A 32 -5.43 33.18 -45.71
CA PRO A 32 -6.74 32.53 -45.78
C PRO A 32 -7.81 33.51 -45.31
N SER A 33 -8.94 33.54 -46.00
CA SER A 33 -10.04 34.45 -45.69
C SER A 33 -10.52 34.24 -44.25
N PRO A 34 -11.02 35.28 -43.55
CA PRO A 34 -11.49 35.16 -42.17
C PRO A 34 -12.58 34.08 -41.96
N LYS A 35 -13.27 33.67 -43.02
CA LYS A 35 -14.21 32.54 -43.02
C LYS A 35 -13.53 31.17 -42.84
N LEU A 36 -12.30 31.00 -43.34
CA LEU A 36 -11.48 29.80 -43.12
C LEU A 36 -10.93 29.73 -41.68
N LEU A 37 -10.60 30.86 -41.08
CA LEU A 37 -10.15 30.93 -39.67
C LEU A 37 -11.31 30.66 -38.71
N LEU A 38 -12.50 31.19 -38.99
CA LEU A 38 -13.73 30.88 -38.23
C LEU A 38 -14.16 29.42 -38.42
N GLY A 39 -14.00 28.86 -39.62
CA GLY A 39 -14.25 27.44 -39.90
C GLY A 39 -13.27 26.52 -39.16
N ALA A 40 -11.98 26.88 -39.10
CA ALA A 40 -10.97 26.14 -38.35
C ALA A 40 -11.20 26.21 -36.83
N ALA A 41 -11.62 27.37 -36.30
CA ALA A 41 -11.97 27.51 -34.89
C ALA A 41 -13.23 26.71 -34.52
N ALA A 42 -14.24 26.69 -35.40
CA ALA A 42 -15.44 25.88 -35.21
C ALA A 42 -15.15 24.37 -35.28
N ALA A 43 -14.26 23.94 -36.19
CA ALA A 43 -13.80 22.56 -36.26
C ALA A 43 -13.00 22.15 -35.01
N LEU A 44 -12.12 23.02 -34.52
CA LEU A 44 -11.37 22.76 -33.27
C LEU A 44 -12.32 22.66 -32.07
N ALA A 45 -13.31 23.57 -31.96
CA ALA A 45 -14.32 23.52 -30.93
C ALA A 45 -15.16 22.23 -31.01
N ALA A 46 -15.52 21.79 -32.22
CA ALA A 46 -16.24 20.53 -32.43
C ALA A 46 -15.38 19.31 -32.04
N VAL A 47 -14.07 19.33 -32.32
CA VAL A 47 -13.14 18.27 -31.88
C VAL A 47 -13.00 18.27 -30.36
N VAL A 48 -12.87 19.44 -29.72
CA VAL A 48 -12.82 19.53 -28.25
C VAL A 48 -14.13 19.03 -27.62
N VAL A 49 -15.28 19.41 -28.18
CA VAL A 49 -16.59 18.92 -27.71
C VAL A 49 -16.72 17.42 -27.93
N ALA A 50 -16.23 16.88 -29.05
CA ALA A 50 -16.21 15.45 -29.31
C ALA A 50 -15.26 14.70 -28.36
N VAL A 51 -14.09 15.25 -28.05
CA VAL A 51 -13.15 14.68 -27.07
C VAL A 51 -13.73 14.74 -25.67
N VAL A 52 -14.36 15.85 -25.27
CA VAL A 52 -15.05 15.97 -23.98
C VAL A 52 -16.24 15.02 -23.93
N ALA A 53 -17.02 14.90 -25.00
CA ALA A 53 -18.11 13.94 -25.09
C ALA A 53 -17.58 12.50 -24.99
N VAL A 54 -16.51 12.15 -25.69
CA VAL A 54 -15.85 10.84 -25.54
C VAL A 54 -15.38 10.67 -24.09
N LEU A 55 -14.69 11.62 -23.48
CA LEU A 55 -14.27 11.52 -22.08
C LEU A 55 -15.43 11.41 -21.08
N VAL A 56 -16.58 12.02 -21.36
CA VAL A 56 -17.78 11.95 -20.51
C VAL A 56 -18.58 10.67 -20.77
N PHE A 57 -18.62 10.16 -22.01
CA PHE A 57 -19.36 8.97 -22.40
C PHE A 57 -18.53 7.67 -22.31
N THR A 58 -17.20 7.76 -22.28
CA THR A 58 -16.26 6.64 -22.05
C THR A 58 -15.59 6.70 -20.68
N GLY A 59 -15.78 7.78 -19.92
CA GLY A 59 -15.30 7.93 -18.53
C GLY A 59 -16.26 7.37 -17.47
N GLY A 60 -17.13 6.45 -17.87
CA GLY A 60 -18.14 5.82 -17.02
C GLY A 60 -18.08 4.30 -17.10
N GLU A 61 -16.88 3.72 -17.17
CA GLU A 61 -16.68 2.39 -16.62
C GLU A 61 -16.05 2.63 -15.24
N ASP A 62 -16.90 2.71 -14.22
CA ASP A 62 -16.48 2.45 -12.85
C ASP A 62 -15.66 1.15 -12.91
N ALA A 63 -14.33 1.26 -12.81
CA ALA A 63 -13.51 0.12 -12.48
C ALA A 63 -14.21 -0.53 -11.28
N PRO A 64 -14.60 -1.82 -11.35
CA PRO A 64 -15.40 -2.42 -10.31
C PRO A 64 -14.69 -2.13 -9.00
N ALA A 65 -15.38 -1.41 -8.09
CA ALA A 65 -14.81 -1.04 -6.80
C ALA A 65 -14.12 -2.28 -6.27
N ALA A 66 -12.78 -2.21 -6.11
CA ALA A 66 -11.98 -3.37 -5.79
C ALA A 66 -12.64 -4.01 -4.56
N LYS A 67 -13.23 -5.19 -4.74
CA LYS A 67 -13.98 -5.84 -3.67
C LYS A 67 -13.03 -5.99 -2.50
N THR A 68 -13.28 -5.25 -1.45
CA THR A 68 -12.37 -5.21 -0.31
C THR A 68 -12.47 -6.54 0.41
N ALA A 69 -11.38 -7.30 0.37
CA ALA A 69 -11.34 -8.66 0.86
C ALA A 69 -11.60 -8.69 2.38
N LEU A 70 -12.38 -9.67 2.82
CA LEU A 70 -12.70 -9.91 4.23
C LEU A 70 -12.63 -11.41 4.54
N PRO A 71 -12.11 -11.82 5.71
CA PRO A 71 -12.08 -13.22 6.09
C PRO A 71 -13.49 -13.76 6.30
N THR A 72 -13.75 -15.01 5.92
CA THR A 72 -15.04 -15.67 6.17
C THR A 72 -15.24 -15.97 7.66
N ALA A 73 -14.18 -16.41 8.33
CA ALA A 73 -14.14 -16.60 9.78
C ALA A 73 -13.01 -15.76 10.38
N TYR A 74 -13.25 -15.14 11.52
CA TYR A 74 -12.24 -14.37 12.25
C TYR A 74 -12.23 -14.77 13.73
N THR A 75 -11.05 -14.99 14.29
CA THR A 75 -10.87 -15.37 15.69
C THR A 75 -9.76 -14.54 16.33
N PRO A 76 -10.11 -13.51 17.12
CA PRO A 76 -9.12 -12.72 17.87
C PRO A 76 -8.79 -13.34 19.23
N ASP A 77 -7.54 -13.23 19.62
CA ASP A 77 -7.02 -13.49 20.97
C ASP A 77 -6.42 -12.21 21.55
N PHE A 78 -7.01 -11.78 22.66
CA PHE A 78 -6.68 -10.53 23.36
C PHE A 78 -5.73 -10.73 24.54
N ASN A 79 -5.40 -11.98 24.92
CA ASN A 79 -4.76 -12.24 26.21
C ASN A 79 -3.31 -11.77 26.22
N GLY A 80 -2.60 -11.95 25.10
CA GLY A 80 -1.21 -11.51 24.93
C GLY A 80 -0.23 -12.12 25.93
N GLU A 81 -0.54 -13.33 26.41
CA GLU A 81 0.29 -14.05 27.37
C GLU A 81 1.72 -14.21 26.84
N GLY A 82 2.70 -13.99 27.71
CA GLY A 82 4.12 -14.10 27.38
C GLY A 82 4.77 -12.86 26.78
N PHE A 83 4.02 -11.82 26.38
CA PHE A 83 4.57 -10.63 25.71
C PHE A 83 4.49 -9.33 26.52
N ALA A 84 4.36 -9.42 27.85
CA ALA A 84 4.21 -8.26 28.73
C ALA A 84 5.42 -7.30 28.69
N GLU A 85 6.64 -7.82 28.56
CA GLU A 85 7.88 -7.03 28.50
C GLU A 85 7.99 -6.16 27.23
N ILE A 86 7.17 -6.43 26.22
CA ILE A 86 7.06 -5.61 25.00
C ILE A 86 5.64 -5.06 24.81
N ALA A 87 4.90 -4.83 25.91
CA ALA A 87 3.52 -4.33 25.86
C ALA A 87 3.37 -2.89 25.32
N SER A 88 4.47 -2.14 25.21
CA SER A 88 4.49 -0.78 24.64
C SER A 88 5.75 -0.53 23.83
N ARG A 89 5.69 0.43 22.90
CA ARG A 89 6.89 0.92 22.22
C ARG A 89 7.91 1.59 23.15
N SER A 90 7.48 2.08 24.31
CA SER A 90 8.44 2.59 25.30
C SER A 90 9.30 1.48 25.90
N ALA A 91 8.77 0.25 25.98
CA ALA A 91 9.52 -0.92 26.41
C ALA A 91 10.33 -1.57 25.25
N ASP A 92 9.83 -1.46 24.01
CA ASP A 92 10.53 -1.88 22.80
C ASP A 92 10.44 -0.80 21.70
N ALA A 93 11.40 0.12 21.68
CA ALA A 93 11.39 1.28 20.78
C ALA A 93 11.96 0.99 19.38
N ARG A 94 12.39 -0.24 19.12
CA ARG A 94 13.05 -0.60 17.85
C ARG A 94 12.01 -0.62 16.73
N ALA A 95 12.28 0.05 15.62
CA ALA A 95 11.45 -0.09 14.42
C ALA A 95 11.60 -1.51 13.84
N ILE A 96 10.53 -2.06 13.26
CA ILE A 96 10.60 -3.28 12.45
C ILE A 96 11.45 -2.97 11.21
N THR A 97 12.37 -3.87 10.90
CA THR A 97 13.23 -3.77 9.71
C THR A 97 12.67 -4.61 8.56
N GLU A 98 13.06 -4.28 7.33
CA GLU A 98 12.73 -5.11 6.15
C GLU A 98 13.27 -6.54 6.31
N GLY A 99 14.44 -6.69 6.95
CA GLY A 99 15.04 -7.98 7.23
C GLY A 99 14.21 -8.84 8.18
N GLU A 100 13.62 -8.25 9.22
CA GLU A 100 12.68 -8.94 10.11
C GLU A 100 11.38 -9.30 9.38
N ALA A 101 10.81 -8.35 8.63
CA ALA A 101 9.57 -8.52 7.87
C ALA A 101 9.65 -9.70 6.86
N ALA A 102 10.81 -9.88 6.24
CA ALA A 102 11.09 -10.92 5.25
C ALA A 102 11.94 -12.08 5.77
N SER A 103 12.13 -12.20 7.10
CA SER A 103 13.04 -13.18 7.71
C SER A 103 12.59 -14.63 7.49
N ALA A 104 11.29 -14.89 7.60
CA ALA A 104 10.69 -16.21 7.42
C ALA A 104 10.51 -16.57 5.94
N LYS A 105 11.60 -16.94 5.25
CA LYS A 105 11.56 -17.30 3.82
C LYS A 105 10.83 -18.63 3.55
N GLU A 106 10.92 -19.55 4.50
CA GLU A 106 10.22 -20.84 4.47
C GLU A 106 9.58 -21.10 5.82
N LEU A 107 8.34 -21.59 5.81
CA LEU A 107 7.61 -22.01 7.01
C LEU A 107 7.22 -23.47 6.88
N LYS A 108 7.37 -24.24 7.95
CA LYS A 108 7.10 -25.69 7.95
C LYS A 108 6.55 -26.10 9.31
N ALA A 109 5.37 -26.72 9.31
CA ALA A 109 4.83 -27.41 10.48
C ALA A 109 3.89 -28.54 10.04
N GLY A 110 4.01 -29.70 10.69
CA GLY A 110 3.25 -30.89 10.33
C GLY A 110 3.43 -31.27 8.86
N ALA A 111 2.31 -31.42 8.14
CA ALA A 111 2.28 -31.75 6.71
C ALA A 111 2.38 -30.54 5.77
N HIS A 112 2.42 -29.32 6.32
CA HIS A 112 2.35 -28.09 5.53
C HIS A 112 3.71 -27.40 5.45
N SER A 113 4.04 -26.93 4.25
CA SER A 113 5.21 -26.10 4.00
C SER A 113 4.84 -24.94 3.08
N PHE A 114 5.33 -23.75 3.40
CA PHE A 114 5.10 -22.53 2.67
C PHE A 114 6.41 -21.84 2.32
N LYS A 115 6.39 -21.09 1.22
CA LYS A 115 7.47 -20.19 0.81
C LYS A 115 6.96 -18.76 0.76
N LEU A 116 7.77 -17.82 1.21
CA LEU A 116 7.50 -16.40 1.09
C LEU A 116 7.50 -16.02 -0.39
N ALA A 117 6.40 -15.43 -0.85
CA ALA A 117 6.26 -14.91 -2.20
C ALA A 117 6.59 -13.42 -2.26
N GLU A 118 6.10 -12.65 -1.30
CA GLU A 118 6.34 -11.22 -1.19
C GLU A 118 6.24 -10.79 0.28
N SER A 119 7.03 -9.81 0.67
CA SER A 119 6.91 -9.11 1.95
C SER A 119 7.06 -7.62 1.72
N GLU A 120 6.20 -6.84 2.36
CA GLU A 120 6.17 -5.40 2.31
C GLU A 120 6.15 -4.85 3.74
N LEU A 121 7.00 -3.86 4.00
CA LEU A 121 6.98 -3.06 5.21
C LEU A 121 6.66 -1.62 4.82
N THR A 122 5.60 -1.06 5.40
CA THR A 122 5.23 0.35 5.20
C THR A 122 5.11 1.09 6.53
N GLY A 123 5.53 2.36 6.54
CA GLY A 123 5.22 3.31 7.62
C GLY A 123 3.89 4.04 7.42
N ASP A 124 3.30 3.97 6.22
CA ASP A 124 1.96 4.49 5.96
C ASP A 124 0.92 3.40 6.25
N CYS A 125 0.45 3.34 7.50
CA CYS A 125 -0.56 2.36 7.91
C CYS A 125 -1.87 2.49 7.10
N LYS A 126 -2.14 3.66 6.52
CA LYS A 126 -3.35 3.89 5.73
C LYS A 126 -3.27 3.22 4.35
N SER A 127 -2.08 3.14 3.75
CA SER A 127 -1.90 2.50 2.43
C SER A 127 -2.08 0.98 2.49
N ALA A 128 -1.76 0.37 3.64
CA ALA A 128 -1.86 -1.07 3.87
C ALA A 128 -3.25 -1.53 4.40
N THR A 129 -4.20 -0.62 4.56
CA THR A 129 -5.52 -0.92 5.14
C THR A 129 -6.63 -0.20 4.39
N TRP A 130 -7.87 -0.61 4.61
CA TRP A 130 -9.05 0.06 4.09
C TRP A 130 -10.11 0.19 5.17
N GLY A 131 -11.05 1.11 4.96
CA GLY A 131 -12.10 1.42 5.94
C GLY A 131 -11.72 2.62 6.80
N ALA A 132 -12.53 3.68 6.73
CA ALA A 132 -12.22 4.96 7.37
C ALA A 132 -12.15 4.85 8.89
N ARG A 133 -12.96 3.96 9.49
CA ARG A 133 -12.97 3.75 10.94
C ARG A 133 -11.68 3.06 11.41
N LEU A 134 -11.28 1.96 10.77
CA LEU A 134 -10.02 1.29 11.06
C LEU A 134 -8.82 2.24 10.87
N GLN A 135 -8.77 2.98 9.76
CA GLN A 135 -7.69 3.93 9.50
C GLN A 135 -7.65 5.06 10.56
N GLY A 136 -8.81 5.53 11.02
CA GLY A 136 -8.90 6.51 12.11
C GLY A 136 -8.40 5.95 13.45
N ASP A 137 -8.81 4.73 13.80
CA ASP A 137 -8.37 4.07 15.03
C ASP A 137 -6.86 3.72 14.97
N LEU A 138 -6.33 3.30 13.82
CA LEU A 138 -4.89 3.10 13.62
C LEU A 138 -4.09 4.38 13.88
N ALA A 139 -4.53 5.52 13.36
CA ALA A 139 -3.88 6.80 13.63
C ALA A 139 -4.01 7.20 15.11
N LYS A 140 -5.19 7.02 15.70
CA LYS A 140 -5.48 7.36 17.10
C LYS A 140 -4.66 6.55 18.10
N PHE A 141 -4.46 5.26 17.85
CA PHE A 141 -3.70 4.36 18.71
C PHE A 141 -2.22 4.26 18.32
N GLY A 142 -1.77 5.16 17.45
CA GLY A 142 -0.37 5.37 17.14
C GLY A 142 0.24 4.24 16.32
N CYS A 143 -0.44 3.71 15.30
CA CYS A 143 0.18 2.81 14.33
C CYS A 143 1.40 3.48 13.70
N SER A 144 2.53 2.77 13.68
CA SER A 144 3.80 3.28 13.14
C SER A 144 4.28 2.50 11.92
N GLN A 145 3.99 1.20 11.86
CA GLN A 145 4.41 0.32 10.78
C GLN A 145 3.41 -0.81 10.57
N ILE A 146 3.25 -1.25 9.32
CA ILE A 146 2.54 -2.48 8.98
C ILE A 146 3.47 -3.35 8.12
N VAL A 147 3.66 -4.60 8.56
CA VAL A 147 4.20 -5.68 7.75
C VAL A 147 3.05 -6.41 7.09
N ARG A 148 3.21 -6.71 5.80
CA ARG A 148 2.34 -7.61 5.05
C ARG A 148 3.21 -8.62 4.32
N SER A 149 2.91 -9.90 4.46
CA SER A 149 3.65 -10.96 3.79
C SER A 149 2.68 -11.96 3.18
N ALA A 150 2.94 -12.37 1.95
CA ALA A 150 2.20 -13.41 1.24
C ALA A 150 3.05 -14.69 1.12
N TYR A 151 2.43 -15.81 1.41
CA TYR A 151 3.02 -17.14 1.40
C TYR A 151 2.22 -18.07 0.50
N VAL A 152 2.91 -18.99 -0.17
CA VAL A 152 2.27 -20.03 -1.00
C VAL A 152 2.72 -21.39 -0.54
N SER A 153 1.78 -22.32 -0.40
CA SER A 153 2.10 -23.69 -0.02
C SER A 153 2.92 -24.38 -1.10
N ALA A 154 3.78 -25.32 -0.71
CA ALA A 154 4.62 -26.07 -1.66
C ALA A 154 3.79 -26.83 -2.71
N ASP A 155 2.59 -27.29 -2.35
CA ASP A 155 1.63 -27.95 -3.25
C ASP A 155 0.69 -26.97 -3.98
N LYS A 156 0.88 -25.66 -3.77
CA LYS A 156 0.10 -24.54 -4.34
C LYS A 156 -1.40 -24.57 -4.05
N LYS A 157 -1.84 -25.33 -3.05
CA LYS A 157 -3.25 -25.41 -2.66
C LYS A 157 -3.69 -24.30 -1.70
N TYR A 158 -2.75 -23.65 -1.02
CA TYR A 158 -3.05 -22.61 -0.05
C TYR A 158 -2.22 -21.36 -0.30
N VAL A 159 -2.85 -20.22 0.00
CA VAL A 159 -2.18 -18.93 0.11
C VAL A 159 -2.40 -18.42 1.53
N GLY A 160 -1.31 -18.04 2.18
CA GLY A 160 -1.32 -17.50 3.53
C GLY A 160 -0.88 -16.04 3.51
N GLN A 161 -1.56 -15.22 4.28
CA GLN A 161 -1.19 -13.84 4.53
C GLN A 161 -0.78 -13.73 5.99
N PHE A 162 0.30 -12.97 6.23
CA PHE A 162 0.80 -12.66 7.56
C PHE A 162 0.92 -11.15 7.69
N PHE A 163 0.41 -10.61 8.79
CA PHE A 163 0.44 -9.19 9.06
C PHE A 163 0.95 -8.92 10.48
N VAL A 164 1.73 -7.85 10.60
CA VAL A 164 2.11 -7.29 11.90
C VAL A 164 1.83 -5.81 11.88
N ILE A 165 1.02 -5.33 12.83
CA ILE A 165 0.71 -3.91 13.01
C ILE A 165 1.43 -3.44 14.27
N ASN A 166 2.40 -2.54 14.10
CA ASN A 166 3.16 -1.95 15.20
C ASN A 166 2.39 -0.75 15.79
N MET A 167 1.74 -0.99 16.93
CA MET A 167 0.93 -0.01 17.66
C MET A 167 1.73 0.65 18.78
N GLU A 168 1.19 1.69 19.42
CA GLU A 168 1.88 2.32 20.54
C GLU A 168 1.89 1.45 21.80
N THR A 169 0.75 0.82 22.08
CA THR A 169 0.55 -0.01 23.26
C THR A 169 -0.32 -1.23 22.94
N VAL A 170 -0.30 -2.20 23.84
CA VAL A 170 -1.15 -3.38 23.83
C VAL A 170 -2.65 -3.05 23.89
N GLU A 171 -3.04 -1.95 24.53
CA GLU A 171 -4.43 -1.48 24.52
C GLU A 171 -4.86 -1.05 23.11
N GLY A 172 -3.95 -0.39 22.39
CA GLY A 172 -4.11 -0.07 20.97
C GLY A 172 -4.30 -1.33 20.14
N VAL A 173 -3.43 -2.33 20.33
CA VAL A 173 -3.56 -3.65 19.67
C VAL A 173 -4.94 -4.26 19.92
N LYS A 174 -5.35 -4.37 21.19
CA LYS A 174 -6.65 -4.95 21.55
C LYS A 174 -7.81 -4.20 20.90
N GLN A 175 -7.71 -2.88 20.76
CA GLN A 175 -8.73 -2.10 20.06
C GLN A 175 -8.76 -2.40 18.57
N ILE A 176 -7.60 -2.42 17.90
CA ILE A 176 -7.51 -2.78 16.48
C ILE A 176 -8.06 -4.19 16.23
N LEU A 177 -7.75 -5.16 17.09
CA LEU A 177 -8.28 -6.51 16.96
C LEU A 177 -9.82 -6.57 17.10
N ARG A 178 -10.43 -5.66 17.86
CA ARG A 178 -11.90 -5.51 17.92
C ARG A 178 -12.47 -4.88 16.65
N ASP A 179 -11.77 -3.92 16.07
CA ASP A 179 -12.18 -3.25 14.83
C ASP A 179 -12.09 -4.18 13.62
N LEU A 180 -11.18 -5.14 13.68
CA LEU A 180 -11.13 -6.27 12.77
C LEU A 180 -12.24 -7.31 13.06
N GLN A 181 -13.35 -6.98 13.69
CA GLN A 181 -14.53 -7.85 13.63
C GLN A 181 -15.41 -7.43 12.46
N ARG A 182 -15.85 -8.40 11.66
CA ARG A 182 -16.67 -8.17 10.46
C ARG A 182 -17.93 -7.37 10.80
N GLU A 183 -18.53 -7.65 11.95
CA GLU A 183 -19.76 -7.05 12.48
C GLU A 183 -19.61 -5.55 12.74
N THR A 184 -18.38 -5.07 12.96
CA THR A 184 -18.13 -3.64 13.21
C THR A 184 -18.09 -2.81 11.93
N GLY A 185 -17.87 -3.45 10.77
CA GLY A 185 -17.69 -2.76 9.50
C GLY A 185 -16.55 -1.73 9.48
N ALA A 186 -15.55 -1.86 10.37
CA ALA A 186 -14.55 -0.81 10.55
C ALA A 186 -13.55 -0.70 9.39
N GLY A 187 -13.25 -1.84 8.75
CA GLY A 187 -12.18 -1.95 7.77
C GLY A 187 -11.41 -3.25 7.89
N TRP A 188 -10.38 -3.44 7.05
CA TRP A 188 -9.45 -4.56 7.16
C TRP A 188 -8.04 -4.21 6.66
N VAL A 189 -7.09 -5.11 6.91
CA VAL A 189 -5.76 -5.07 6.31
C VAL A 189 -5.84 -5.56 4.86
N THR A 190 -5.18 -4.84 3.95
CA THR A 190 -5.20 -5.18 2.52
C THR A 190 -4.19 -6.31 2.24
N PRO A 191 -4.63 -7.48 1.74
CA PRO A 191 -3.73 -8.60 1.45
C PRO A 191 -2.80 -8.29 0.26
N LEU A 192 -1.65 -8.95 0.23
CA LEU A 192 -0.74 -8.91 -0.91
C LEU A 192 -1.13 -9.97 -1.95
N ASN A 193 -1.14 -9.56 -3.21
CA ASN A 193 -1.42 -10.42 -4.37
C ASN A 193 -0.27 -10.34 -5.39
N PRO A 194 0.91 -10.90 -5.06
CA PRO A 194 2.07 -10.87 -5.94
C PRO A 194 1.79 -11.52 -7.31
N PRO A 195 2.44 -11.04 -8.39
CA PRO A 195 2.38 -11.70 -9.69
C PRO A 195 2.83 -13.18 -9.60
N GLY A 196 2.09 -14.07 -10.24
CA GLY A 196 2.43 -15.50 -10.27
C GLY A 196 1.96 -16.30 -9.05
N VAL A 197 1.37 -15.65 -8.06
CA VAL A 197 0.69 -16.29 -6.92
C VAL A 197 -0.82 -16.35 -7.19
N PRO A 198 -1.51 -17.46 -6.85
CA PRO A 198 -2.97 -17.50 -6.91
C PRO A 198 -3.61 -16.34 -6.14
N ALA A 199 -4.60 -15.69 -6.75
CA ALA A 199 -5.29 -14.56 -6.12
C ALA A 199 -5.92 -14.96 -4.77
N PHE A 200 -5.85 -14.05 -3.81
CA PHE A 200 -6.35 -14.19 -2.44
C PHE A 200 -7.52 -13.22 -2.18
N GLY A 201 -8.51 -13.67 -1.41
CA GLY A 201 -9.61 -12.83 -0.91
C GLY A 201 -10.97 -13.10 -1.57
N ALA A 202 -11.09 -14.13 -2.40
CA ALA A 202 -12.35 -14.46 -3.09
C ALA A 202 -13.02 -15.75 -2.57
N GLY A 203 -12.26 -16.60 -1.88
CA GLY A 203 -12.69 -17.91 -1.38
C GLY A 203 -13.16 -17.91 0.07
N PHE A 204 -13.37 -19.12 0.58
CA PHE A 204 -13.56 -19.32 2.01
C PHE A 204 -12.21 -19.18 2.68
N SER A 205 -12.12 -18.26 3.64
CA SER A 205 -10.87 -17.92 4.30
C SER A 205 -11.06 -17.70 5.80
N ALA A 206 -10.03 -17.98 6.58
CA ALA A 206 -10.04 -17.85 8.03
C ALA A 206 -8.87 -16.98 8.48
N ALA A 207 -9.16 -16.00 9.33
CA ALA A 207 -8.17 -15.14 9.94
C ALA A 207 -8.10 -15.37 11.44
N TYR A 208 -6.89 -15.42 11.97
CA TYR A 208 -6.61 -15.54 13.39
C TYR A 208 -5.73 -14.36 13.77
N ALA A 209 -6.13 -13.65 14.82
CA ALA A 209 -5.37 -12.52 15.30
C ALA A 209 -4.97 -12.72 16.74
N LYS A 210 -3.78 -12.26 17.10
CA LYS A 210 -3.22 -12.38 18.42
C LYS A 210 -2.54 -11.10 18.84
N THR A 211 -2.54 -10.88 20.15
CA THR A 211 -1.83 -9.80 20.80
C THR A 211 -0.41 -10.24 21.12
N TYR A 212 0.60 -9.61 20.53
CA TYR A 212 2.01 -9.85 20.82
C TYR A 212 2.59 -8.55 21.41
N GLY A 213 2.24 -8.25 22.67
CA GLY A 213 2.58 -6.97 23.28
C GLY A 213 1.94 -5.80 22.52
N HIS A 214 2.74 -4.82 22.09
CA HIS A 214 2.28 -3.71 21.24
C HIS A 214 2.18 -4.04 19.74
N TYR A 215 2.34 -5.31 19.36
CA TYR A 215 2.14 -5.79 18.00
C TYR A 215 0.81 -6.53 17.87
N ALA A 216 -0.01 -6.13 16.88
CA ALA A 216 -1.14 -6.94 16.44
C ALA A 216 -0.66 -7.91 15.36
N VAL A 217 -0.71 -9.22 15.63
CA VAL A 217 -0.30 -10.26 14.68
C VAL A 217 -1.55 -10.88 14.08
N ILE A 218 -1.64 -10.92 12.75
CA ILE A 218 -2.77 -11.52 12.05
C ILE A 218 -2.25 -12.53 11.04
N THR A 219 -2.77 -13.76 11.10
CA THR A 219 -2.66 -14.75 10.03
C THR A 219 -3.99 -14.82 9.29
N TRP A 220 -3.97 -14.94 7.97
CA TRP A 220 -5.19 -15.07 7.18
C TRP A 220 -4.95 -16.00 6.00
N VAL A 221 -5.68 -17.11 5.98
CA VAL A 221 -5.42 -18.22 5.07
C VAL A 221 -6.63 -18.53 4.22
N GLU A 222 -6.38 -18.93 2.98
CA GLU A 222 -7.39 -19.29 1.98
C GLU A 222 -6.86 -20.43 1.11
N ARG A 223 -7.76 -21.25 0.57
CA ARG A 223 -7.38 -22.11 -0.55
C ARG A 223 -7.06 -21.27 -1.78
N ALA A 224 -5.99 -21.61 -2.45
CA ALA A 224 -5.54 -20.93 -3.65
C ALA A 224 -6.67 -20.83 -4.70
N GLY A 225 -6.82 -19.65 -5.31
CA GLY A 225 -7.79 -19.43 -6.38
C GLY A 225 -9.24 -19.29 -5.94
N GLY A 226 -9.51 -19.10 -4.65
CA GLY A 226 -10.86 -18.80 -4.15
C GLY A 226 -11.76 -20.01 -3.96
N ASP A 227 -11.19 -21.20 -3.81
CA ASP A 227 -11.95 -22.43 -3.54
C ASP A 227 -12.70 -22.30 -2.20
N LYS A 228 -13.97 -22.75 -2.20
CA LYS A 228 -14.88 -22.70 -1.05
C LYS A 228 -15.15 -24.09 -0.45
N SER A 229 -14.55 -25.15 -1.00
CA SER A 229 -14.75 -26.53 -0.51
C SER A 229 -14.04 -26.82 0.81
N THR A 230 -13.27 -25.86 1.35
CA THR A 230 -12.49 -26.04 2.57
C THR A 230 -13.35 -25.92 3.82
N THR A 231 -12.88 -26.52 4.92
CA THR A 231 -13.49 -26.36 6.24
C THR A 231 -12.65 -25.45 7.13
N LEU A 232 -13.24 -24.90 8.17
CA LEU A 232 -12.51 -24.10 9.16
C LEU A 232 -11.40 -24.92 9.83
N ASN A 233 -11.64 -26.18 10.16
CA ASN A 233 -10.67 -27.05 10.82
C ASN A 233 -9.39 -27.22 9.98
N GLU A 234 -9.54 -27.38 8.66
CA GLU A 234 -8.40 -27.47 7.75
C GLU A 234 -7.57 -26.19 7.73
N LEU A 235 -8.22 -25.02 7.82
CA LEU A 235 -7.53 -23.73 7.83
C LEU A 235 -6.84 -23.41 9.16
N ILE A 236 -7.20 -24.06 10.27
CA ILE A 236 -6.50 -23.93 11.55
C ILE A 236 -5.07 -24.44 11.43
N ASP A 237 -4.87 -25.66 10.91
CA ASP A 237 -3.52 -26.25 10.79
C ASP A 237 -2.63 -25.41 9.86
N VAL A 238 -3.23 -24.86 8.79
CA VAL A 238 -2.54 -23.97 7.85
C VAL A 238 -2.17 -22.64 8.50
N SER A 239 -3.06 -22.03 9.29
CA SER A 239 -2.80 -20.73 9.93
C SER A 239 -1.70 -20.80 10.97
N LEU A 240 -1.60 -21.91 11.71
CA LEU A 240 -0.51 -22.14 12.67
C LEU A 240 0.87 -22.15 11.99
N VAL A 241 0.97 -22.66 10.77
CA VAL A 241 2.22 -22.64 10.01
C VAL A 241 2.60 -21.22 9.62
N ILE A 242 1.61 -20.42 9.19
CA ILE A 242 1.80 -19.00 8.83
C ILE A 242 2.16 -18.15 10.06
N GLU A 243 1.63 -18.48 11.23
CA GLU A 243 1.97 -17.79 12.49
C GLU A 243 3.47 -17.88 12.82
N GLY A 244 4.17 -18.92 12.36
CA GLY A 244 5.63 -19.03 12.52
C GLY A 244 6.43 -17.87 11.89
N ALA A 245 5.82 -17.05 11.03
CA ALA A 245 6.45 -15.81 10.57
C ALA A 245 6.63 -14.77 11.70
N ALA A 246 5.94 -14.94 12.83
CA ALA A 246 6.08 -14.09 14.02
C ALA A 246 7.34 -14.39 14.85
N ASP A 247 8.17 -15.37 14.47
CA ASP A 247 9.38 -15.77 15.22
C ASP A 247 10.30 -14.59 15.59
N PHE A 248 10.41 -13.57 14.73
CA PHE A 248 11.23 -12.40 15.01
C PHE A 248 10.73 -11.59 16.24
N LEU A 249 9.44 -11.66 16.58
CA LEU A 249 8.87 -11.00 17.76
C LEU A 249 9.30 -11.68 19.06
N TYR A 250 9.56 -12.99 19.06
CA TYR A 250 10.19 -13.67 20.19
C TYR A 250 11.62 -13.18 20.40
N GLY A 251 12.37 -12.97 19.31
CA GLY A 251 13.68 -12.33 19.39
C GLY A 251 13.64 -10.93 20.01
N ARG A 252 12.59 -10.14 19.73
CA ARG A 252 12.37 -8.83 20.37
C ARG A 252 12.07 -8.93 21.85
N LEU A 253 11.24 -9.89 22.23
CA LEU A 253 10.91 -10.21 23.62
C LEU A 253 12.16 -10.61 24.41
N ASP A 254 12.99 -11.48 23.85
CA ASP A 254 14.23 -11.93 24.48
C ASP A 254 15.18 -10.75 24.74
N LEU A 255 15.32 -9.87 23.75
CA LEU A 255 16.16 -8.69 23.89
C LEU A 255 15.60 -7.68 24.91
N ALA A 256 14.27 -7.50 24.98
CA ALA A 256 13.66 -6.62 25.98
C ALA A 256 13.85 -7.19 27.40
N SER A 257 13.59 -8.49 27.57
CA SER A 257 13.75 -9.21 28.85
C SER A 257 15.20 -9.21 29.33
N GLY A 258 16.17 -9.35 28.41
CA GLY A 258 17.60 -9.29 28.72
C GLY A 258 18.10 -7.91 29.15
N THR A 259 17.38 -6.83 28.82
CA THR A 259 17.75 -5.46 29.21
C THR A 259 17.37 -5.15 30.67
N GLY A 260 16.47 -5.94 31.27
CA GLY A 260 16.06 -5.82 32.68
C GLY A 260 16.95 -6.54 33.70
N ALA A 261 17.78 -7.50 33.28
CA ALA A 261 18.61 -8.31 34.19
C ALA A 261 19.96 -7.67 34.58
N GLY A 262 20.25 -6.45 34.11
CA GLY A 262 21.53 -5.76 34.29
C GLY A 262 21.47 -4.42 35.03
N GLN A 263 20.35 -4.11 35.70
CA GLN A 263 20.18 -2.89 36.51
C GLN A 263 19.94 -3.20 37.97
#